data_AF-A0A6V7M9U2-F1
#
_entry.id   AF-A0A6V7M9U2-F1
#
_cell.length_a   1.000
_cell.length_b   1.000
_cell.length_c   1.000
_cell.angle_alpha   90.00
_cell.angle_beta   90.00
_cell.angle_gamma   90.00
#
_symmetry.space_group_name_H-M   'P 1'
#
loop_
_entity.id
_entity.type
_entity.pdbx_description
1 polymer ?
#
loop_
_entity_poly.entity_id
_entity_poly.type
_entity_poly.pdbx_seq_one_letter_code
_entity_poly.pdbx_strand_id
1 'polypeptide(L)' 'GYKLTVYDVNKSVVTALVEAGATGASSAADIGKECQVVVTMLPTNDHVWQSYTGDSGIL' A
#
# COMPACT_ATOMS: atom_id res chain seq x y z
N GLY A 1 -9.13 -1.79 -17.04
CA GLY A 1 -8.32 -2.17 -15.86
C GLY A 1 -8.78 -1.36 -14.66
N TYR A 2 -8.33 -1.73 -13.46
CA TYR A 2 -8.58 -0.94 -12.25
C TYR A 2 -7.47 0.11 -12.07
N LYS A 3 -7.80 1.28 -11.53
CA LYS A 3 -6.79 2.21 -11.04
C LYS A 3 -6.21 1.64 -9.75
N LEU A 4 -4.89 1.58 -9.67
CA LEU A 4 -4.18 1.05 -8.51
C LEU A 4 -3.49 2.19 -7.78
N THR A 5 -3.77 2.30 -6.48
CA THR A 5 -2.91 3.05 -5.56
C THR A 5 -2.06 2.03 -4.81
N VAL A 6 -0.73 2.23 -4.79
CA VAL A 6 0.23 1.24 -4.27
C VAL A 6 1.15 1.85 -3.24
N TYR A 7 1.50 1.04 -2.25
CA TYR A 7 2.47 1.38 -1.21
C TYR A 7 3.32 0.16 -0.92
N ASP A 8 4.62 0.39 -0.77
CA ASP A 8 5.59 -0.57 -0.22
C ASP A 8 6.63 0.22 0.57
N VAL A 9 7.24 -0.42 1.57
CA VAL A 9 8.39 0.13 2.30
C VAL A 9 9.58 0.31 1.37
N ASN A 10 9.70 -0.55 0.35
CA ASN A 10 10.68 -0.43 -0.72
C ASN A 10 10.19 0.52 -1.82
N LYS A 11 10.71 1.75 -1.79
CA LYS A 11 10.32 2.82 -2.72
C LYS A 11 10.64 2.52 -4.18
N SER A 12 11.62 1.68 -4.49
CA SER A 12 11.94 1.36 -5.89
C SER A 12 10.82 0.58 -6.58
N VAL A 13 10.14 -0.30 -5.85
CA VAL A 13 9.00 -1.07 -6.37
C VAL A 13 7.80 -0.15 -6.62
N VAL A 14 7.55 0.80 -5.71
CA VAL A 14 6.51 1.82 -5.90
C VAL A 14 6.79 2.63 -7.16
N THR A 15 8.02 3.11 -7.35
CA THR A 15 8.41 3.86 -8.56
C THR A 15 8.16 3.06 -9.84
N ALA A 16 8.59 1.80 -9.88
CA ALA A 16 8.38 0.95 -11.06
C ALA A 16 6.88 0.76 -11.40
N LEU A 17 6.02 0.66 -10.38
CA LEU A 17 4.57 0.55 -10.59
C LEU A 17 3.94 1.88 -11.00
N VAL A 18 4.46 3.01 -10.51
CA VAL A 18 4.03 4.35 -10.94
C VAL A 18 4.40 4.58 -12.42
N GLU A 19 5.60 4.18 -12.84
CA GLU A 19 6.00 4.21 -14.26
C GLU A 19 5.08 3.33 -15.13
N ALA A 20 4.55 2.25 -14.58
CA ALA A 20 3.54 1.40 -15.22
C ALA A 20 2.09 1.94 -15.15
N GLY A 21 1.87 3.11 -14.53
CA GLY A 21 0.58 3.81 -14.49
C GLY A 21 -0.21 3.69 -13.19
N ALA A 22 0.38 3.17 -12.10
CA ALA A 22 -0.21 3.22 -10.76
C ALA A 22 -0.03 4.60 -10.11
N THR A 23 -0.74 4.85 -9.01
CA THR A 23 -0.54 5.99 -8.13
C THR A 23 0.22 5.55 -6.89
N GLY A 24 1.35 6.21 -6.57
CA GLY A 24 2.13 5.89 -5.37
C GLY A 24 1.56 6.59 -4.14
N ALA A 25 1.30 5.84 -3.08
CA ALA A 25 0.94 6.37 -1.77
C ALA A 25 2.17 6.55 -0.86
N SER A 26 2.07 7.46 0.11
CA SER A 26 3.17 7.72 1.04
C SER A 26 3.20 6.74 2.21
N SER A 27 2.04 6.18 2.56
CA SER A 27 1.82 5.22 3.65
C SER A 27 0.64 4.26 3.38
N ALA A 28 0.51 3.22 4.21
CA ALA A 28 -0.66 2.33 4.17
C ALA A 28 -1.95 3.03 4.65
N ALA A 29 -1.83 4.01 5.56
CA ALA A 29 -2.94 4.87 5.96
C ALA A 29 -3.53 5.67 4.78
N ASP A 30 -2.70 6.12 3.84
CA ASP A 30 -3.20 6.84 2.65
C ASP A 30 -4.02 5.92 1.74
N ILE A 31 -3.61 4.65 1.64
CA ILE A 31 -4.39 3.62 0.94
C ILE A 31 -5.77 3.48 1.58
N GLY A 32 -5.83 3.38 2.92
CA GLY A 32 -7.10 3.27 3.66
C GLY A 32 -8.05 4.46 3.49
N LYS A 33 -7.52 5.67 3.24
CA LYS A 33 -8.32 6.88 3.00
C LYS A 33 -8.87 6.97 1.58
N GLU A 34 -8.10 6.51 0.59
CA GLU A 34 -8.42 6.71 -0.83
C GLU A 34 -9.08 5.50 -1.49
N CYS A 35 -8.87 4.30 -0.95
CA CYS A 35 -9.29 3.04 -1.58
C CYS A 35 -10.46 2.40 -0.84
N GLN A 36 -11.50 2.00 -1.57
CA GLN A 36 -12.64 1.25 -1.02
C GLN A 36 -12.34 -0.24 -0.84
N VAL A 37 -11.39 -0.77 -1.60
CA VAL A 37 -10.96 -2.17 -1.56
C VAL A 37 -9.44 -2.17 -1.42
N VAL A 38 -8.95 -2.84 -0.38
CA VAL A 38 -7.53 -2.94 -0.08
C VAL A 38 -7.10 -4.41 -0.13
N VAL A 39 -6.00 -4.67 -0.83
CA VAL A 39 -5.36 -6.00 -0.89
C VAL A 39 -3.95 -5.87 -0.35
N THR A 40 -3.65 -6.61 0.72
CA THR A 40 -2.32 -6.68 1.32
C THR A 40 -1.66 -8.02 1.03
N MET A 41 -0.39 -8.01 0.65
CA MET A 41 0.43 -9.21 0.44
C MET A 41 1.78 -8.99 1.12
N LEU A 42 2.01 -9.63 2.27
CA LEU A 42 3.22 -9.43 3.07
C LEU A 42 3.78 -10.78 3.55
N PRO A 43 5.09 -10.87 3.86
CA PRO A 43 5.75 -12.16 4.11
C PRO A 43 5.29 -12.90 5.37
N THR A 44 4.80 -12.19 6.39
CA THR A 44 4.44 -12.77 7.70
C THR A 44 3.18 -12.12 8.26
N ASN A 45 2.53 -12.81 9.19
CA ASN A 45 1.34 -12.29 9.89
C ASN A 45 1.64 -10.99 10.66
N ASP A 46 2.84 -10.84 11.22
CA ASP A 46 3.21 -9.62 11.96
C ASP A 46 3.29 -8.41 11.02
N HIS A 47 3.84 -8.57 9.81
CA HIS A 47 3.85 -7.52 8.81
C HIS A 47 2.43 -7.16 8.37
N VAL A 48 1.55 -8.16 8.20
CA VAL A 48 0.13 -7.93 7.93
C VAL A 48 -0.47 -7.09 9.05
N TRP A 49 -0.38 -7.52 10.31
CA TRP A 49 -0.93 -6.75 11.42
C TRP A 49 -0.41 -5.32 11.49
N GLN A 50 0.91 -5.14 11.33
CA GLN A 50 1.51 -3.80 11.33
C GLN A 50 1.00 -2.92 10.19
N SER A 51 0.72 -3.47 8.99
CA SER A 51 0.17 -2.69 7.87
C SER A 51 -1.26 -2.23 8.11
N TYR A 52 -2.02 -2.90 8.97
CA TYR A 52 -3.36 -2.46 9.37
C TYR A 52 -3.35 -1.55 10.60
N THR A 53 -2.60 -1.89 11.65
CA THR A 53 -2.76 -1.26 12.98
C THR A 53 -1.55 -0.46 13.47
N GLY A 54 -0.47 -0.35 12.69
CA GLY A 54 0.66 0.50 13.03
C GLY A 54 0.33 1.98 12.91
N ASP A 55 1.25 2.85 13.34
CA ASP A 55 1.06 4.32 13.35
C ASP A 55 0.65 4.91 11.98
N SER A 56 1.06 4.26 10.89
CA SER A 56 0.68 4.59 9.51
C SER A 56 -0.04 3.44 8.80
N GLY A 57 -0.78 2.65 9.56
CA GLY A 57 -1.57 1.50 9.10
C GLY A 57 -2.87 1.91 8.41
N ILE A 58 -3.52 0.94 7.77
CA ILE A 58 -4.76 1.14 6.99
C ILE A 58 -5.93 1.58 7.87
N LEU A 59 -6.00 1.12 9.12
CA LEU A 59 -7.09 1.38 10.08
C LEU A 59 -6.73 2.50 11.06
#